data_AF-A0A956LIV2-F1
#
_entry.id   AF-A0A956LIV2-F1
#
_cell.length_a   1.000
_cell.length_b   1.000
_cell.length_c   1.000
_cell.angle_alpha   90.00
_cell.angle_beta   90.00
_cell.angle_gamma   90.00
#
_symmetry.space_group_name_H-M   'P 1'
#
loop_
_entity.id
_entity.type
_entity.pdbx_description
1 polymer ?
#
loop_
_entity_poly.entity_id
_entity_poly.type
_entity_poly.pdbx_seq_one_letter_code
_entity_poly.pdbx_strand_id
1 'polypeptide(L)'
;MAAPDETSATARRLLEAPLPAERLAPDASPVSPPRGWQVYTRPLLGLFIAYHLLAVIGHLLPGRGLAEQVGQIVGRGLGGDRYLRLSSNIQTWKMFAPNPHRRNIHMRVLVEDASGQRWNLRHDVRTRRRFPYLFYDRFGKLNRRLTQDPAMLPVYAAWVCRDWELQRMRGLLDREPAERVVFVNVSNQIPPPARAIETNGYHPRQLRLRHRIVGEYACAELPHGQVPNVLRVRYGLPRKTARGGPGDRFIDVPLETWWTRAHGGVRRRRPRGVTPPAVARPRAHGTTTVSGPGEEDGSL
;
A
#
# COMPACT_ATOMS: atom_id res chain seq x y z
N MET A 1 -37.86 -24.71 -17.62
CA MET A 1 -37.38 -25.61 -16.55
C MET A 1 -35.87 -25.48 -16.50
N ALA A 2 -35.33 -24.74 -15.54
CA ALA A 2 -33.89 -24.52 -15.40
C ALA A 2 -33.28 -25.66 -14.57
N ALA A 3 -32.18 -26.24 -15.06
CA ALA A 3 -31.46 -27.30 -14.38
C ALA A 3 -30.93 -26.80 -13.02
N PRO A 4 -30.98 -27.64 -11.96
CA PRO A 4 -30.47 -27.25 -10.66
C PRO A 4 -28.95 -27.04 -10.71
N ASP A 5 -28.52 -25.93 -10.12
CA ASP A 5 -27.14 -25.46 -10.05
C ASP A 5 -26.24 -26.44 -9.25
N GLU A 6 -25.42 -27.20 -9.98
CA GLU A 6 -24.48 -28.20 -9.44
C GLU A 6 -23.53 -27.61 -8.38
N THR A 7 -23.24 -26.32 -8.45
CA THR A 7 -22.37 -25.67 -7.46
C THR A 7 -23.03 -25.59 -6.09
N SER A 8 -24.34 -25.37 -6.03
CA SER A 8 -25.10 -25.37 -4.77
C SER A 8 -25.19 -26.77 -4.16
N ALA A 9 -25.37 -27.80 -4.98
CA ALA A 9 -25.46 -29.18 -4.52
C ALA A 9 -24.11 -29.67 -3.96
N THR A 10 -23.00 -29.27 -4.57
CA THR A 10 -21.66 -29.61 -4.12
C THR A 10 -21.29 -28.85 -2.85
N ALA A 11 -21.62 -27.56 -2.76
CA ALA A 11 -21.42 -26.77 -1.54
C ALA A 11 -22.25 -27.31 -0.37
N ARG A 12 -23.48 -27.75 -0.64
CA ARG A 12 -24.36 -28.35 0.37
C ARG A 12 -23.84 -29.71 0.83
N ARG A 13 -23.32 -30.55 -0.08
CA ARG A 13 -22.63 -31.81 0.27
C ARG A 13 -21.35 -31.60 1.06
N LEU A 14 -20.63 -30.49 0.87
CA LEU A 14 -19.44 -30.15 1.67
C LEU A 14 -19.79 -29.60 3.06
N LEU A 15 -20.94 -28.91 3.19
CA LEU A 15 -21.44 -28.39 4.47
C LEU A 15 -22.16 -29.47 5.30
N GLU A 16 -22.85 -30.40 4.64
CA GLU A 16 -23.55 -31.53 5.25
C GLU A 16 -22.69 -32.80 5.29
N ALA A 17 -21.48 -32.78 4.71
CA ALA A 17 -20.51 -33.84 4.92
C ALA A 17 -20.25 -33.94 6.42
N PRO A 18 -20.57 -35.08 7.07
CA PRO A 18 -20.14 -35.28 8.44
C PRO A 18 -18.62 -35.13 8.42
N LEU A 19 -18.13 -34.10 9.14
CA LEU A 19 -16.71 -34.01 9.48
C LEU A 19 -16.34 -35.41 9.97
N PRO A 20 -15.28 -36.05 9.45
CA PRO A 20 -14.89 -37.36 9.92
C PRO A 20 -14.52 -37.25 11.40
N ALA A 21 -15.51 -37.43 12.26
CA ALA A 21 -15.39 -37.49 13.70
C ALA A 21 -14.76 -38.84 14.12
N GLU A 22 -14.48 -39.72 13.16
CA GLU A 22 -13.80 -41.00 13.37
C GLU A 22 -12.50 -41.07 12.59
N ARG A 23 -11.48 -40.43 13.15
CA ARG A 23 -10.25 -41.15 13.49
C ARG A 23 -9.46 -40.51 14.65
N LEU A 24 -10.14 -39.83 15.57
CA LEU A 24 -9.65 -39.73 16.94
C LEU A 24 -10.21 -40.95 17.66
N ALA A 25 -9.51 -42.09 17.57
CA ALA A 25 -9.77 -43.17 18.51
C ALA A 25 -9.72 -42.55 19.93
N PRO A 26 -10.73 -42.75 20.79
CA PRO A 26 -10.68 -42.25 22.18
C PRO A 26 -9.47 -42.80 22.97
N ASP A 27 -8.83 -43.82 22.40
CA ASP A 27 -7.68 -44.58 22.88
C ASP A 27 -6.45 -44.45 21.96
N ALA A 28 -6.45 -43.49 21.03
CA ALA A 28 -5.21 -42.96 20.45
C ALA A 28 -4.43 -42.24 21.56
N SER A 29 -3.73 -43.04 22.38
CA SER A 29 -2.73 -42.57 23.31
C SER A 29 -1.87 -41.57 22.54
N PRO A 30 -1.67 -40.33 23.05
CA PRO A 30 -0.86 -39.35 22.34
C PRO A 30 0.45 -40.04 22.02
N VAL A 31 0.80 -40.11 20.73
CA VAL A 31 2.02 -40.75 20.25
C VAL A 31 3.15 -40.02 20.96
N SER A 32 3.55 -40.60 22.08
CA SER A 32 4.51 -39.99 22.97
C SER A 32 5.81 -40.13 22.21
N PRO A 33 6.48 -39.03 21.86
CA PRO A 33 7.75 -39.13 21.16
C PRO A 33 8.65 -40.07 21.97
N PRO A 34 9.45 -40.92 21.32
CA PRO A 34 10.25 -41.93 22.00
C PRO A 34 10.98 -41.29 23.19
N ARG A 35 10.99 -41.96 24.35
CA ARG A 35 11.43 -41.38 25.64
C ARG A 35 12.78 -40.64 25.54
N GLY A 36 13.72 -41.14 24.72
CA GLY A 36 15.00 -40.47 24.47
C GLY A 36 14.88 -39.07 23.85
N TRP A 37 13.91 -38.85 22.96
CA TRP A 37 13.66 -37.54 22.36
C TRP A 37 13.06 -36.56 23.37
N GLN A 38 12.25 -37.04 24.32
CA GLN A 38 11.68 -36.21 25.39
C GLN A 38 12.75 -35.65 26.33
N VAL A 39 13.82 -36.40 26.57
CA VAL A 39 14.94 -35.98 27.44
C VAL A 39 15.67 -34.77 26.88
N TYR A 40 15.80 -34.67 25.55
CA TYR A 40 16.47 -33.52 24.91
C TYR A 40 15.52 -32.40 24.49
N THR A 41 14.32 -32.74 24.02
CA THR A 41 13.36 -31.74 23.53
C THR A 41 12.77 -30.88 24.63
N ARG A 42 12.48 -31.46 25.82
CA ARG A 42 11.95 -30.69 26.95
C ARG A 42 12.91 -29.60 27.45
N PRO A 43 14.20 -29.88 27.74
CA PRO A 43 15.12 -28.83 28.16
C PRO A 43 15.41 -27.84 27.04
N LEU A 44 15.50 -28.28 25.77
CA LEU A 44 15.69 -27.36 24.64
C LEU A 44 14.50 -26.41 24.46
N LEU A 45 13.27 -26.94 24.55
CA LEU A 45 12.06 -26.12 24.50
C LEU A 45 11.97 -25.18 25.70
N GLY A 46 12.28 -25.67 26.90
CA GLY A 46 12.35 -24.84 28.11
C GLY A 46 13.36 -23.70 27.98
N LEU A 47 14.56 -23.99 27.47
CA LEU A 47 15.59 -22.99 27.21
C LEU A 47 15.15 -21.98 26.16
N PHE A 48 14.49 -22.43 25.09
CA PHE A 48 13.93 -21.56 24.07
C PHE A 48 12.86 -20.61 24.64
N ILE A 49 11.92 -21.13 25.44
CA ILE A 49 10.88 -20.34 26.10
C ILE A 49 11.52 -19.33 27.04
N ALA A 50 12.46 -19.77 27.88
CA ALA A 50 13.18 -18.89 28.81
C ALA A 50 13.94 -17.79 28.08
N TYR A 51 14.66 -18.12 26.99
CA TYR A 51 15.34 -17.15 26.15
C TYR A 51 14.38 -16.15 25.52
N HIS A 52 13.24 -16.61 24.98
CA HIS A 52 12.24 -15.73 24.39
C HIS A 52 11.65 -14.77 25.44
N LEU A 53 11.30 -15.27 26.62
CA LEU A 53 10.79 -14.44 27.72
C LEU A 53 11.83 -13.39 28.16
N LEU A 54 13.09 -13.80 28.34
CA LEU A 54 14.16 -12.86 28.68
C LEU A 54 14.31 -11.79 27.59
N ALA A 55 14.35 -12.17 26.32
CA ALA A 55 14.44 -11.23 25.21
C ALA A 55 13.28 -10.22 25.21
N VAL A 56 12.04 -10.69 25.41
CA VAL A 56 10.85 -9.83 25.50
C VAL A 56 10.93 -8.89 26.71
N ILE A 57 11.26 -9.40 27.89
CA ILE A 57 11.42 -8.59 29.12
C ILE A 57 12.50 -7.52 28.91
N GLY A 58 13.67 -7.92 28.40
CA GLY A 58 14.77 -7.02 28.06
C GLY A 58 14.37 -5.91 27.10
N HIS A 59 13.51 -6.23 26.12
CA HIS A 59 13.00 -5.26 25.14
C HIS A 59 11.92 -4.32 25.70
N LEU A 60 11.13 -4.78 26.67
CA LEU A 60 10.05 -3.99 27.28
C LEU A 60 10.53 -3.10 28.42
N LEU A 61 11.67 -3.43 29.04
CA LEU A 61 12.26 -2.65 30.12
C LEU A 61 12.63 -1.21 29.67
N PRO A 62 12.40 -0.20 30.51
CA PRO A 62 12.71 1.18 30.18
C PRO A 62 14.22 1.37 30.05
N GLY A 63 14.66 2.12 29.03
CA GLY A 63 16.07 2.41 28.76
C GLY A 63 16.70 3.44 29.71
N ARG A 64 16.21 3.55 30.96
CA ARG A 64 16.75 4.45 31.99
C ARG A 64 16.69 3.77 33.36
N GLY A 65 17.68 4.04 34.21
CA GLY A 65 17.75 3.54 35.58
C GLY A 65 18.31 2.12 35.67
N LEU A 66 18.04 1.42 36.78
CA LEU A 66 18.59 0.07 37.06
C LEU A 66 18.18 -0.99 36.00
N ALA A 67 17.06 -0.76 35.31
CA ALA A 67 16.56 -1.59 34.21
C ALA A 67 17.43 -1.52 32.93
N GLU A 68 18.23 -0.47 32.77
CA GLU A 68 19.03 -0.25 31.56
C GLU A 68 20.12 -1.31 31.40
N GLN A 69 20.78 -1.69 32.50
CA GLN A 69 21.85 -2.71 32.48
C GLN A 69 21.31 -4.08 32.08
N VAL A 70 20.14 -4.46 32.61
CA VAL A 70 19.45 -5.71 32.23
C VAL A 70 19.07 -5.69 30.75
N GLY A 71 18.52 -4.58 30.26
CA GLY A 71 18.20 -4.40 28.84
C GLY A 71 19.43 -4.47 27.92
N GLN A 72 20.57 -3.94 28.35
CA GLN A 72 21.82 -4.02 27.58
C GLN A 72 22.39 -5.45 27.54
N ILE A 73 22.41 -6.15 28.67
CA ILE A 73 22.91 -7.53 28.76
C ILE A 73 22.04 -8.46 27.91
N VAL A 74 20.73 -8.38 28.05
CA VAL A 74 19.81 -9.29 27.34
C VAL A 74 19.64 -8.88 25.87
N GLY A 75 19.47 -7.58 25.59
CA GLY A 75 19.25 -7.07 24.24
C GLY A 75 20.49 -7.16 23.36
N ARG A 76 21.64 -6.67 23.84
CA ARG A 76 22.90 -6.64 23.06
C ARG A 76 23.81 -7.83 23.36
N GLY A 77 23.99 -8.19 24.63
CA GLY A 77 24.89 -9.28 25.04
C GLY A 77 24.41 -10.66 24.59
N LEU A 78 23.15 -10.99 24.87
CA LEU A 78 22.51 -12.26 24.46
C LEU A 78 21.85 -12.20 23.07
N GLY A 79 22.02 -11.08 22.37
CA GLY A 79 21.45 -10.86 21.03
C GLY A 79 19.91 -10.85 20.98
N GLY A 80 19.22 -10.66 22.11
CA GLY A 80 17.76 -10.69 22.19
C GLY A 80 17.09 -9.69 21.22
N ASP A 81 17.69 -8.50 21.03
CA ASP A 81 17.19 -7.52 20.07
C ASP A 81 17.24 -8.01 18.62
N ARG A 82 18.32 -8.74 18.26
CA ARG A 82 18.47 -9.31 16.93
C ARG A 82 17.49 -10.46 16.72
N TYR A 83 17.34 -11.32 17.74
CA TYR A 83 16.37 -12.41 17.72
C TYR A 83 14.93 -11.90 17.54
N LEU A 84 14.51 -10.89 18.31
CA LEU A 84 13.17 -10.31 18.19
C LEU A 84 12.95 -9.62 16.84
N ARG A 85 13.97 -8.93 16.29
CA ARG A 85 13.91 -8.36 14.93
C ARG A 85 13.72 -9.44 13.87
N LEU A 86 14.52 -10.51 13.93
CA LEU A 86 14.49 -11.61 12.95
C LEU A 86 13.16 -12.38 13.00
N SER A 87 12.66 -12.63 14.21
CA SER A 87 11.38 -13.32 14.43
C SER A 87 10.15 -12.40 14.30
N SER A 88 10.34 -11.12 13.96
CA SER A 88 9.27 -10.11 13.84
C SER A 88 8.42 -9.93 15.11
N ASN A 89 8.99 -10.20 16.29
CA ASN A 89 8.32 -10.05 17.60
C ASN A 89 8.54 -8.66 18.23
N ILE A 90 9.10 -7.71 17.48
CA ILE A 90 9.25 -6.34 17.97
C ILE A 90 7.94 -5.58 17.85
N GLN A 91 7.37 -5.24 19.01
CA GLN A 91 6.28 -4.30 19.12
C GLN A 91 6.75 -3.10 19.92
N THR A 92 6.78 -1.93 19.29
CA THR A 92 7.24 -0.72 19.98
C THR A 92 6.15 -0.19 20.90
N TRP A 93 6.53 0.28 22.10
CA TRP A 93 5.66 1.04 23.01
C TRP A 93 4.97 2.26 22.37
N LYS A 94 5.48 2.73 21.22
CA LYS A 94 4.81 3.75 20.39
C LYS A 94 3.41 3.34 19.93
N MET A 95 3.08 2.05 19.89
CA MET A 95 1.70 1.59 19.64
C MET A 95 0.76 1.91 20.81
N PHE A 96 1.29 2.03 22.02
CA PHE A 96 0.55 2.38 23.25
C PHE A 96 0.80 3.84 23.68
N ALA A 97 1.38 4.66 22.80
CA ALA A 97 1.59 6.06 23.12
C ALA A 97 0.24 6.72 23.49
N PRO A 98 0.19 7.55 24.55
CA PRO A 98 -1.05 8.16 25.06
C PRO A 98 -1.85 8.96 24.03
N ASN A 99 -1.23 9.33 22.90
CA ASN A 99 -1.85 10.09 21.84
C ASN A 99 -1.52 9.46 20.47
N PRO A 100 -2.30 8.47 20.00
CA PRO A 100 -2.12 7.90 18.67
C PRO A 100 -2.30 8.98 17.60
N HIS A 101 -1.79 8.73 16.38
CA HIS A 101 -1.98 9.67 15.29
C HIS A 101 -3.47 9.94 15.02
N ARG A 102 -3.92 11.16 15.32
CA ARG A 102 -5.33 11.57 15.19
C ARG A 102 -5.70 12.03 13.77
N ARG A 103 -4.97 11.61 12.75
CA ARG A 103 -5.22 12.02 11.37
C ARG A 103 -5.26 10.78 10.49
N ASN A 104 -6.44 10.46 9.97
CA ASN A 104 -6.53 9.49 8.89
C ASN A 104 -6.24 10.20 7.58
N ILE A 105 -5.43 9.54 6.75
CA ILE A 105 -4.93 10.09 5.49
C ILE A 105 -5.21 9.04 4.42
N HIS A 106 -5.82 9.47 3.33
CA HIS A 106 -6.09 8.64 2.17
C HIS A 106 -5.69 9.40 0.91
N MET A 107 -5.24 8.69 -0.12
CA MET A 107 -4.93 9.29 -1.40
C MET A 107 -6.12 9.14 -2.36
N ARG A 108 -6.65 10.25 -2.87
CA ARG A 108 -7.54 10.28 -4.03
C ARG A 108 -6.71 10.51 -5.27
N VAL A 109 -7.00 9.75 -6.33
CA VAL A 109 -6.31 9.84 -7.61
C VAL A 109 -7.31 10.32 -8.63
N LEU A 110 -7.05 11.51 -9.17
CA LEU A 110 -7.86 12.15 -10.18
C LEU A 110 -7.13 12.13 -11.51
N VAL A 111 -7.85 11.93 -12.60
CA VAL A 111 -7.36 12.11 -13.97
C VAL A 111 -8.05 13.34 -14.53
N GLU A 112 -7.28 14.30 -14.99
CA GLU A 112 -7.80 15.45 -15.73
C GLU A 112 -7.60 15.17 -17.21
N ASP A 113 -8.70 15.16 -17.96
CA ASP A 113 -8.69 14.91 -19.40
C ASP A 113 -8.35 16.17 -20.20
N ALA A 114 -8.20 16.04 -21.52
CA ALA A 114 -7.91 17.16 -22.42
C ALA A 114 -9.01 18.23 -22.49
N SER A 115 -10.23 17.93 -22.02
CA SER A 115 -11.32 18.91 -21.89
C SER A 115 -11.22 19.72 -20.58
N GLY A 116 -10.30 19.35 -19.68
CA GLY A 116 -10.16 19.92 -18.35
C GLY A 116 -11.08 19.31 -17.29
N GLN A 117 -11.85 18.26 -17.64
CA GLN A 117 -12.73 17.57 -16.71
C GLN A 117 -11.94 16.60 -15.84
N ARG A 118 -12.27 16.56 -14.54
CA ARG A 118 -11.60 15.71 -13.55
C ARG A 118 -12.40 14.47 -13.21
N TRP A 119 -11.77 13.33 -13.39
CA TRP A 119 -12.32 12.00 -13.16
C TRP A 119 -11.71 11.38 -11.91
N ASN A 120 -12.53 11.06 -10.93
CA ASN A 120 -12.09 10.33 -9.76
C ASN A 120 -12.01 8.83 -10.06
N LEU A 121 -10.82 8.23 -9.98
CA LEU A 121 -10.64 6.78 -10.21
C LEU A 121 -11.20 5.91 -9.07
N ARG A 122 -11.72 6.53 -8.01
CA ARG A 122 -12.35 5.86 -6.86
C ARG A 122 -11.41 4.86 -6.18
N HIS A 123 -10.10 5.11 -6.25
CA HIS A 123 -9.05 4.27 -5.66
C HIS A 123 -8.92 4.41 -4.15
N ASP A 124 -9.67 5.34 -3.56
CA ASP A 124 -9.62 5.61 -2.13
C ASP A 124 -10.62 4.75 -1.33
N VAL A 125 -10.23 4.49 -0.09
CA VAL A 125 -11.00 3.68 0.87
C VAL A 125 -12.38 4.26 1.16
N ARG A 126 -12.55 5.59 1.05
CA ARG A 126 -13.87 6.22 1.28
C ARG A 126 -14.85 5.94 0.16
N THR A 127 -14.36 5.73 -1.06
CA THR A 127 -15.20 5.47 -2.23
C THR A 127 -15.50 3.98 -2.44
N ARG A 128 -14.54 3.06 -2.20
CA ARG A 128 -14.70 1.61 -2.47
C ARG A 128 -15.36 0.75 -1.38
N ARG A 129 -15.57 1.31 -0.18
CA ARG A 129 -16.49 0.86 0.89
C ARG A 129 -16.79 -0.67 1.00
N ARG A 130 -15.79 -1.47 1.40
CA ARG A 130 -16.06 -2.76 2.06
C ARG A 130 -15.41 -2.73 3.46
N PHE A 131 -16.18 -2.28 4.45
CA PHE A 131 -15.81 -2.36 5.87
C PHE A 131 -16.84 -3.23 6.60
N PRO A 132 -16.43 -4.15 7.48
CA PRO A 132 -15.05 -4.59 7.70
C PRO A 132 -14.50 -5.35 6.47
N TYR A 133 -13.24 -5.13 6.11
CA TYR A 133 -12.59 -5.96 5.10
C TYR A 133 -11.98 -7.18 5.80
N LEU A 134 -12.44 -8.38 5.46
CA LEU A 134 -11.78 -9.62 5.89
C LEU A 134 -10.47 -9.84 5.10
N PHE A 135 -10.43 -9.34 3.86
CA PHE A 135 -9.28 -9.43 2.97
C PHE A 135 -8.89 -8.06 2.46
N TYR A 136 -7.62 -7.71 2.58
CA TYR A 136 -7.07 -6.51 1.98
C TYR A 136 -7.09 -6.64 0.45
N ASP A 137 -7.74 -5.70 -0.23
CA ASP A 137 -7.65 -5.60 -1.68
C ASP A 137 -6.28 -5.04 -2.10
N ARG A 138 -5.84 -5.40 -3.30
CA ARG A 138 -4.55 -4.93 -3.84
C ARG A 138 -4.51 -3.39 -3.94
N PHE A 139 -5.65 -2.76 -4.20
CA PHE A 139 -5.76 -1.32 -4.31
C PHE A 139 -5.71 -0.59 -2.96
N GLY A 140 -6.24 -1.15 -1.87
CA GLY A 140 -6.06 -0.61 -0.53
C GLY A 140 -4.60 -0.63 -0.10
N LYS A 141 -3.87 -1.71 -0.40
CA LYS A 141 -2.42 -1.80 -0.18
C LYS A 141 -1.66 -0.74 -0.98
N LEU A 142 -2.07 -0.53 -2.23
CA LEU A 142 -1.49 0.49 -3.11
C LEU A 142 -1.76 1.91 -2.59
N ASN A 143 -2.99 2.21 -2.16
CA ASN A 143 -3.37 3.51 -1.59
C ASN A 143 -2.52 3.85 -0.35
N ARG A 144 -2.32 2.87 0.53
CA ARG A 144 -1.43 3.02 1.70
C ARG A 144 -0.01 3.36 1.28
N ARG A 145 0.53 2.68 0.27
CA ARG A 145 1.88 2.98 -0.24
C ARG A 145 1.98 4.37 -0.86
N LEU A 146 1.02 4.78 -1.68
CA LEU A 146 1.00 6.12 -2.29
C LEU A 146 0.91 7.25 -1.24
N THR A 147 0.29 6.96 -0.09
CA THR A 147 0.21 7.93 1.02
C THR A 147 1.52 8.01 1.81
N GLN A 148 2.27 6.90 1.93
CA GLN A 148 3.49 6.81 2.74
C GLN A 148 4.77 7.14 1.97
N ASP A 149 4.82 6.85 0.67
CA ASP A 149 6.01 6.96 -0.15
C ASP A 149 5.76 7.90 -1.36
N PRO A 150 6.18 9.17 -1.27
CA PRO A 150 6.06 10.13 -2.37
C PRO A 150 6.81 9.71 -3.65
N ALA A 151 7.85 8.88 -3.55
CA ALA A 151 8.61 8.43 -4.72
C ALA A 151 7.79 7.49 -5.63
N MET A 152 6.73 6.88 -5.08
CA MET A 152 5.82 6.01 -5.85
C MET A 152 4.80 6.79 -6.70
N LEU A 153 4.55 8.07 -6.39
CA LEU A 153 3.57 8.90 -7.10
C LEU A 153 3.84 9.03 -8.60
N PRO A 154 5.06 9.39 -9.08
CA PRO A 154 5.31 9.50 -10.52
C PRO A 154 5.17 8.16 -11.24
N VAL A 155 5.64 7.07 -10.63
CA VAL A 155 5.54 5.72 -11.21
C VAL A 155 4.09 5.30 -11.36
N TYR A 156 3.27 5.60 -10.35
CA TYR A 156 1.86 5.29 -10.38
C TYR A 156 1.10 6.18 -11.36
N ALA A 157 1.41 7.48 -11.44
CA ALA A 157 0.84 8.36 -12.46
C ALA A 157 1.14 7.87 -13.88
N ALA A 158 2.37 7.43 -14.14
CA ALA A 158 2.75 6.86 -15.44
C ALA A 158 1.96 5.58 -15.76
N TRP A 159 1.66 4.74 -14.76
CA TRP A 159 0.75 3.61 -14.95
C TRP A 159 -0.69 4.07 -15.24
N VAL A 160 -1.23 5.04 -14.48
CA VAL A 160 -2.58 5.58 -14.67
C VAL A 160 -2.74 6.18 -16.08
N CYS A 161 -1.79 6.99 -16.54
CA CYS A 161 -1.81 7.58 -17.88
C CYS A 161 -1.90 6.51 -18.98
N ARG A 162 -1.08 5.45 -18.88
CA ARG A 162 -1.10 4.34 -19.83
C ARG A 162 -2.40 3.54 -19.76
N ASP A 163 -2.84 3.22 -18.55
CA ASP A 163 -4.06 2.44 -18.35
C ASP A 163 -5.29 3.19 -18.89
N TRP A 164 -5.38 4.49 -18.63
CA TRP A 164 -6.41 5.37 -19.20
C TRP A 164 -6.39 5.35 -20.73
N GLU A 165 -5.22 5.57 -21.33
CA GLU A 165 -5.07 5.56 -22.79
C GLU A 165 -5.43 4.17 -23.37
N LEU A 166 -5.03 3.08 -22.72
CA LEU A 166 -5.34 1.71 -23.12
C LEU A 166 -6.83 1.37 -23.00
N GLN A 167 -7.51 1.79 -21.94
CA GLN A 167 -8.96 1.58 -21.78
C GLN A 167 -9.73 2.29 -22.88
N ARG A 168 -9.34 3.53 -23.20
CA ARG A 168 -9.88 4.28 -24.34
C ARG A 168 -9.63 3.56 -25.67
N MET A 169 -8.41 3.08 -25.92
CA MET A 169 -8.06 2.33 -27.13
C MET A 169 -8.87 1.04 -27.29
N ARG A 170 -9.31 0.44 -26.18
CA ARG A 170 -10.14 -0.78 -26.18
C ARG A 170 -11.64 -0.50 -26.31
N GLY A 171 -12.05 0.77 -26.43
CA GLY A 171 -13.46 1.17 -26.41
C GLY A 171 -14.14 0.92 -25.07
N LEU A 172 -13.38 0.68 -24.00
CA LEU A 172 -13.92 0.48 -22.64
C LEU A 172 -14.19 1.81 -21.93
N LEU A 173 -13.66 2.90 -22.47
CA LEU A 173 -13.74 4.23 -21.90
C LEU A 173 -13.98 5.25 -23.02
N ASP A 174 -15.18 5.81 -23.07
CA ASP A 174 -15.55 6.86 -24.02
C ASP A 174 -15.23 8.24 -23.44
N ARG A 175 -13.92 8.55 -23.38
CA ARG A 175 -13.39 9.80 -22.77
C ARG A 175 -12.19 10.34 -23.54
N GLU A 176 -11.94 11.63 -23.36
CA GLU A 176 -10.77 12.32 -23.88
C GLU A 176 -9.44 11.77 -23.29
N PRO A 177 -8.30 11.96 -23.97
CA PRO A 177 -7.02 11.48 -23.47
C PRO A 177 -6.67 12.18 -22.16
N ALA A 178 -6.04 11.43 -21.24
CA ALA A 178 -5.55 11.98 -19.99
C ALA A 178 -4.45 13.02 -20.25
N GLU A 179 -4.66 14.24 -19.80
CA GLU A 179 -3.65 15.30 -19.86
C GLU A 179 -2.71 15.18 -18.65
N ARG A 180 -3.30 15.03 -17.45
CA ARG A 180 -2.55 14.97 -16.19
C ARG A 180 -3.22 14.09 -15.15
N VAL A 181 -2.41 13.58 -14.23
CA VAL A 181 -2.86 12.83 -13.05
C VAL A 181 -2.60 13.68 -11.81
N VAL A 182 -3.65 13.93 -11.03
CA VAL A 182 -3.62 14.75 -9.82
C VAL A 182 -3.83 13.88 -8.59
N PHE A 183 -2.90 13.96 -7.64
CA PHE A 183 -2.97 13.28 -6.37
C PHE A 183 -3.46 14.23 -5.29
N VAL A 184 -4.60 13.89 -4.68
CA VAL A 184 -5.21 14.67 -3.60
C VAL A 184 -5.18 13.85 -2.33
N ASN A 185 -4.41 14.33 -1.35
CA ASN A 185 -4.46 13.82 0.00
C ASN A 185 -5.76 14.27 0.66
N VAL A 186 -6.61 13.31 0.97
CA VAL A 186 -7.85 13.50 1.70
C VAL A 186 -7.61 13.07 3.14
N SER A 187 -7.68 14.02 4.05
CA SER A 187 -7.45 13.75 5.46
C SER A 187 -8.59 14.20 6.35
N ASN A 188 -8.80 13.50 7.44
CA ASN A 188 -9.76 13.86 8.47
C ASN A 188 -9.12 13.76 9.85
N GLN A 189 -9.55 14.67 10.72
CA GLN A 189 -9.12 14.70 12.11
C GLN A 189 -10.01 13.77 12.93
N ILE A 190 -9.40 12.86 13.66
CA ILE A 190 -10.06 12.01 14.67
C ILE A 190 -10.26 12.87 15.92
N PRO A 191 -11.48 12.90 16.50
CA PRO A 191 -11.73 13.62 17.74
C PRO A 191 -10.84 13.10 18.89
N PRO A 192 -10.48 13.95 19.87
CA PRO A 192 -9.75 13.48 21.04
C PRO A 192 -10.58 12.44 21.82
N PRO A 193 -9.93 11.53 22.57
CA PRO A 193 -10.61 10.48 23.33
C PRO A 193 -11.71 11.00 24.25
N ALA A 194 -11.47 12.11 24.97
CA ALA A 194 -12.47 12.73 25.86
C ALA A 194 -13.79 13.00 25.14
N ARG A 195 -13.73 13.67 23.98
CA ARG A 195 -14.91 13.99 23.17
C ARG A 195 -15.56 12.74 22.57
N ALA A 196 -14.77 11.75 22.18
CA ALA A 196 -15.30 10.49 21.66
C ALA A 196 -16.03 9.69 22.75
N ILE A 197 -15.56 9.72 24.00
CA ILE A 197 -16.22 9.05 25.13
C ILE A 197 -17.54 9.75 25.45
N GLU A 198 -17.54 11.09 25.51
CA GLU A 198 -18.75 11.89 25.73
C GLU A 198 -19.86 11.59 24.72
N THR A 199 -19.51 11.39 23.44
CA THR A 199 -20.49 11.11 22.37
C THR A 199 -20.73 9.62 22.10
N ASN A 200 -20.24 8.73 22.98
CA ASN A 200 -20.30 7.27 22.81
C ASN A 200 -19.76 6.80 21.43
N GLY A 201 -18.64 7.40 21.01
CA GLY A 201 -17.99 7.17 19.73
C GLY A 201 -18.16 8.32 18.75
N TYR A 202 -17.70 8.12 17.52
CA TYR A 202 -17.89 9.06 16.41
C TYR A 202 -18.09 8.29 15.11
N HIS A 203 -18.87 8.84 14.18
CA HIS A 203 -19.02 8.26 12.85
C HIS A 203 -17.88 8.72 11.94
N PRO A 204 -16.99 7.81 11.46
CA PRO A 204 -15.83 8.22 10.66
C PRO A 204 -16.20 8.93 9.35
N ARG A 205 -17.40 8.69 8.81
CA ARG A 205 -17.87 9.27 7.55
C ARG A 205 -18.34 10.72 7.68
N GLN A 206 -18.76 11.14 8.87
CA GLN A 206 -19.27 12.49 9.13
C GLN A 206 -18.13 13.47 9.49
N LEU A 207 -16.91 12.97 9.65
CA LEU A 207 -15.75 13.81 9.93
C LEU A 207 -15.43 14.71 8.74
N ARG A 208 -15.19 16.00 9.02
CA ARG A 208 -14.80 17.00 8.03
C ARG A 208 -13.53 16.57 7.29
N LEU A 209 -13.62 16.58 5.97
CA LEU A 209 -12.51 16.27 5.08
C LEU A 209 -11.69 17.52 4.79
N ARG A 210 -10.37 17.33 4.72
CA ARG A 210 -9.40 18.32 4.26
C ARG A 210 -8.70 17.74 3.05
N HIS A 211 -8.80 18.43 1.94
CA HIS A 211 -8.19 18.07 0.67
C HIS A 211 -6.90 18.87 0.50
N ARG A 212 -5.82 18.20 0.10
CA ARG A 212 -4.55 18.84 -0.23
C ARG A 212 -3.95 18.18 -1.46
N ILE A 213 -3.69 18.95 -2.49
CA ILE A 213 -2.96 18.46 -3.66
C ILE A 213 -1.51 18.18 -3.24
N VAL A 214 -1.03 16.98 -3.53
CA VAL A 214 0.33 16.53 -3.16
C VAL A 214 1.24 16.47 -4.38
N GLY A 215 0.70 16.13 -5.54
CA GLY A 215 1.45 16.05 -6.78
C GLY A 215 0.55 16.08 -8.00
N GLU A 216 1.06 16.68 -9.05
CA GLU A 216 0.45 16.76 -10.37
C GLU A 216 1.47 16.31 -11.39
N TYR A 217 1.06 15.43 -12.31
CA TYR A 217 1.97 14.87 -13.30
C TYR A 217 1.32 14.85 -14.67
N ALA A 218 1.94 15.56 -15.62
CA ALA A 218 1.49 15.58 -17.01
C ALA A 218 1.84 14.26 -17.71
N CYS A 219 0.85 13.63 -18.33
CA CYS A 219 1.02 12.33 -19.00
C CYS A 219 1.99 12.39 -20.18
N ALA A 220 2.12 13.56 -20.83
CA ALA A 220 3.06 13.77 -21.93
C ALA A 220 4.53 13.89 -21.48
N GLU A 221 4.79 14.26 -20.23
CA GLU A 221 6.14 14.53 -19.69
C GLU A 221 6.67 13.39 -18.82
N LEU A 222 5.78 12.52 -18.35
CA LEU A 222 6.12 11.38 -17.51
C LEU A 222 6.91 10.31 -18.29
N PRO A 223 8.06 9.85 -17.77
CA PRO A 223 8.71 8.63 -18.26
C PRO A 223 7.78 7.42 -18.15
N HIS A 224 7.63 6.66 -19.23
CA HIS A 224 6.60 5.62 -19.40
C HIS A 224 5.16 6.08 -19.11
N GLY A 225 4.85 7.38 -19.17
CA GLY A 225 3.47 7.85 -19.09
C GLY A 225 2.66 7.54 -20.33
N GLN A 226 3.33 7.42 -21.49
CA GLN A 226 2.70 7.12 -22.78
C GLN A 226 2.67 5.61 -23.05
N VAL A 227 1.69 5.14 -23.81
CA VAL A 227 1.64 3.74 -24.23
C VAL A 227 2.83 3.43 -25.17
N PRO A 228 3.60 2.35 -24.92
CA PRO A 228 4.73 1.97 -25.77
C PRO A 228 4.34 1.76 -27.24
N ASN A 229 5.22 2.13 -28.16
CA ASN A 229 4.97 2.04 -29.60
C ASN A 229 4.56 0.63 -30.07
N VAL A 230 5.07 -0.43 -29.45
CA VAL A 230 4.67 -1.82 -29.76
C VAL A 230 3.17 -2.02 -29.51
N LEU A 231 2.64 -1.51 -28.39
CA LEU A 231 1.21 -1.58 -28.10
C LEU A 231 0.42 -0.62 -28.98
N ARG A 232 0.93 0.59 -29.25
CA ARG A 232 0.26 1.54 -30.15
C ARG A 232 0.01 0.94 -31.53
N VAL A 233 1.03 0.32 -32.12
CA VAL A 233 0.92 -0.37 -33.42
C VAL A 233 -0.10 -1.51 -33.35
N ARG A 234 -0.09 -2.30 -32.27
CA ARG A 234 -1.06 -3.39 -32.07
C ARG A 234 -2.52 -2.90 -32.06
N TYR A 235 -2.74 -1.68 -31.57
CA TYR A 235 -4.06 -1.04 -31.51
C TYR A 235 -4.28 -0.04 -32.67
N GLY A 236 -3.50 -0.10 -33.75
CA GLY A 236 -3.71 0.71 -34.96
C GLY A 236 -3.36 2.20 -34.84
N LEU A 237 -2.62 2.60 -33.81
CA LEU A 237 -2.26 4.01 -33.57
C LEU A 237 -0.89 4.39 -34.16
N PRO A 238 -0.71 5.68 -34.51
CA PRO A 238 0.59 6.18 -34.96
C PRO A 238 1.63 6.04 -33.85
N ARG A 239 2.85 5.68 -34.26
CA ARG A 239 4.01 5.61 -33.37
C ARG A 239 4.39 7.00 -32.90
N LYS A 240 4.71 7.12 -31.61
CA LYS A 240 5.32 8.32 -31.04
C LYS A 240 6.82 8.31 -31.34
N THR A 241 7.35 9.43 -31.81
CA THR A 241 8.77 9.52 -32.21
C THR A 241 9.61 10.12 -31.09
N ALA A 242 10.90 9.78 -31.00
CA ALA A 242 11.76 10.36 -29.97
C ALA A 242 12.03 11.88 -30.17
N ARG A 243 11.77 12.40 -31.37
CA ARG A 243 11.97 13.81 -31.77
C ARG A 243 10.67 14.61 -31.89
N GLY A 244 9.51 13.99 -31.61
CA GLY A 244 8.22 14.66 -31.65
C GLY A 244 8.12 15.79 -30.62
N GLY A 245 7.23 16.74 -30.88
CA GLY A 245 6.89 17.80 -29.92
C GLY A 245 6.23 17.26 -28.64
N PRO A 246 5.89 18.15 -27.69
CA PRO A 246 5.11 17.79 -26.50
C PRO A 246 3.84 17.03 -26.91
N GLY A 247 3.62 15.84 -26.34
CA GLY A 247 2.49 14.98 -26.69
C GLY A 247 2.78 13.92 -27.76
N ASP A 248 3.70 14.15 -28.69
CA ASP A 248 4.07 13.20 -29.75
C ASP A 248 5.35 12.41 -29.47
N ARG A 249 6.00 12.73 -28.35
CA ARG A 249 7.21 12.08 -27.88
C ARG A 249 6.93 10.90 -26.96
N PHE A 250 7.57 9.77 -27.23
CA PHE A 250 7.69 8.68 -26.26
C PHE A 250 8.90 8.94 -25.35
N ILE A 251 8.68 8.95 -24.04
CA ILE A 251 9.72 9.16 -23.04
C ILE A 251 9.98 7.82 -22.34
N ASP A 252 11.10 7.20 -22.69
CA ASP A 252 11.53 5.93 -22.08
C ASP A 252 12.19 6.17 -20.71
N VAL A 253 12.14 5.18 -19.81
CA VAL A 253 12.93 5.23 -18.57
C VAL A 253 14.39 5.00 -18.95
N PRO A 254 15.33 5.84 -18.46
CA PRO A 254 16.73 5.52 -18.58
C PRO A 254 17.02 4.22 -17.82
N LEU A 255 17.32 3.15 -18.56
CA LEU A 255 17.68 1.85 -17.97
C LEU A 255 19.12 1.89 -17.48
N GLU A 256 19.29 2.04 -16.15
CA GLU A 256 20.58 1.82 -15.49
C GLU A 256 20.68 0.39 -14.94
N THR A 257 21.13 -0.53 -15.79
CA THR A 257 21.43 -1.90 -15.37
C THR A 257 22.72 -1.96 -14.52
N TRP A 258 22.87 -3.04 -13.74
CA TRP A 258 24.11 -3.30 -13.00
C TRP A 258 25.32 -3.38 -13.94
N TRP A 259 25.13 -3.97 -15.13
CA TRP A 259 26.15 -4.11 -16.16
C TRP A 259 26.63 -2.75 -16.68
N THR A 260 25.69 -1.85 -17.00
CA THR A 260 26.01 -0.47 -17.42
C THR A 260 26.70 0.33 -16.32
N ARG A 261 26.39 0.08 -15.03
CA ARG A 261 27.10 0.73 -13.93
C ARG A 261 28.52 0.19 -13.74
N ALA A 262 28.71 -1.11 -13.87
CA ALA A 262 30.00 -1.77 -13.70
C ALA A 262 31.01 -1.41 -14.81
N HIS A 263 30.54 -1.26 -16.06
CA HIS A 263 31.40 -1.03 -17.23
C HIS A 263 31.53 0.44 -17.63
N GLY A 264 31.39 1.36 -16.68
CA GLY A 264 31.56 2.80 -16.95
C GLY A 264 30.57 3.34 -17.99
N GLY A 265 29.37 2.75 -18.06
CA GLY A 265 28.31 3.17 -18.96
C GLY A 265 28.14 4.67 -18.89
N VAL A 266 28.06 5.29 -20.08
CA VAL A 266 28.09 6.75 -20.30
C VAL A 266 27.48 7.45 -19.11
N ARG A 267 28.35 8.02 -18.26
CA ARG A 267 27.98 9.03 -17.28
C ARG A 267 27.42 10.16 -18.14
N ARG A 268 26.15 10.07 -18.54
CA ARG A 268 25.45 11.19 -19.15
C ARG A 268 25.56 12.23 -18.07
N ARG A 269 26.46 13.20 -18.28
CA ARG A 269 26.45 14.46 -17.54
C ARG A 269 24.98 14.81 -17.51
N ARG A 270 24.35 14.74 -16.33
CA ARG A 270 23.04 15.38 -16.13
C ARG A 270 23.23 16.72 -16.83
N PRO A 271 22.45 17.04 -17.88
CA PRO A 271 22.59 18.33 -18.53
C PRO A 271 22.63 19.35 -17.40
N ARG A 272 23.71 20.12 -17.28
CA ARG A 272 23.76 21.21 -16.31
C ARG A 272 22.60 22.12 -16.70
N GLY A 273 21.48 22.02 -15.98
CA GLY A 273 20.20 22.65 -16.33
C GLY A 273 18.99 21.72 -16.39
N VAL A 274 19.14 20.38 -16.52
CA VAL A 274 18.04 19.45 -16.25
C VAL A 274 18.13 19.06 -14.79
N THR A 275 17.57 19.93 -13.96
CA THR A 275 17.00 19.52 -12.68
C THR A 275 16.23 18.22 -12.95
N PRO A 276 16.46 17.09 -12.23
CA PRO A 276 15.48 16.01 -12.24
C PRO A 276 14.12 16.69 -12.07
N PRO A 277 13.09 16.42 -12.90
CA PRO A 277 11.86 17.23 -12.91
C PRO A 277 11.43 17.38 -11.47
N ALA A 278 11.57 18.58 -10.92
CA ALA A 278 12.00 18.86 -9.54
C ALA A 278 11.24 18.09 -8.45
N VAL A 279 11.30 16.76 -8.35
CA VAL A 279 10.18 15.96 -7.80
C VAL A 279 8.85 16.66 -8.09
N ALA A 280 8.63 17.11 -9.35
CA ALA A 280 7.60 18.10 -9.71
C ALA A 280 7.13 18.89 -8.48
N ARG A 281 8.01 19.74 -7.88
CA ARG A 281 7.71 20.50 -6.66
C ARG A 281 6.28 20.93 -6.86
N PRO A 282 5.31 20.45 -6.04
CA PRO A 282 3.93 20.75 -6.29
C PRO A 282 3.90 22.23 -6.52
N ARG A 283 3.45 22.69 -7.70
CA ARG A 283 3.24 24.12 -7.91
C ARG A 283 2.53 24.54 -6.66
N ALA A 284 3.13 25.48 -5.92
CA ALA A 284 2.57 25.95 -4.67
C ALA A 284 1.32 26.74 -5.03
N HIS A 285 0.28 26.03 -5.46
CA HIS A 285 -1.06 26.51 -5.49
C HIS A 285 -1.40 26.67 -4.01
N GLY A 286 -1.53 27.94 -3.61
CA GLY A 286 -1.91 28.34 -2.27
C GLY A 286 -3.02 27.43 -1.78
N THR A 287 -2.99 27.12 -0.50
CA THR A 287 -3.90 26.24 0.23
C THR A 287 -5.37 26.53 -0.11
N THR A 288 -5.88 26.02 -1.23
CA THR A 288 -7.30 26.12 -1.56
C THR A 288 -7.96 25.03 -0.76
N THR A 289 -8.30 25.40 0.48
CA THR A 289 -9.04 24.53 1.39
C THR A 289 -10.48 24.51 0.91
N VAL A 290 -10.77 23.75 -0.15
CA VAL A 290 -12.15 23.54 -0.59
C VAL A 290 -12.84 22.74 0.50
N SER A 291 -13.65 23.44 1.29
CA SER A 291 -14.54 22.88 2.30
C SER A 291 -15.93 22.88 1.70
N GLY A 292 -16.31 21.80 1.02
CA GLY A 292 -17.65 21.62 0.46
C GLY A 292 -18.32 20.38 1.05
N PRO A 293 -19.66 20.38 1.24
CA PRO A 293 -20.41 19.14 1.39
C PRO A 293 -20.18 18.28 0.13
N GLY A 294 -20.09 16.96 0.30
CA GLY A 294 -19.63 16.04 -0.74
C GLY A 294 -20.43 16.20 -2.04
N GLU A 295 -19.77 16.76 -3.05
CA GLU A 295 -20.33 16.95 -4.38
C GLU A 295 -19.96 15.77 -5.30
N GLU A 296 -20.92 15.38 -6.11
CA GLU A 296 -20.92 14.22 -6.99
C GLU A 296 -19.96 14.42 -8.16
N ASP A 297 -18.75 13.86 -8.07
CA ASP A 297 -17.87 13.74 -9.22
C ASP A 297 -18.42 12.66 -10.16
N GLY A 298 -18.65 13.04 -11.43
CA GLY A 298 -19.12 12.19 -12.52
C GLY A 298 -18.48 10.81 -12.50
N SER A 299 -19.33 9.79 -12.46
CA SER A 299 -18.93 8.40 -12.29
C SER A 299 -18.33 7.82 -13.58
N LEU A 300 -17.32 6.97 -13.39
CA LEU A 300 -16.96 5.91 -14.34
C LEU A 300 -17.95 4.75 -14.18
#